data_AF-A5DWZ6-F1
#
_entry.id   AF-A5DWZ6-F1
#
_cell.length_a   1.000
_cell.length_b   1.000
_cell.length_c   1.000
_cell.angle_alpha   90.00
_cell.angle_beta   90.00
_cell.angle_gamma   90.00
#
_symmetry.space_group_name_H-M   'P 1'
#
loop_
_entity.id
_entity.type
_entity.pdbx_description
1 polymer ?
#
loop_
_entity_poly.entity_id
_entity_poly.type
_entity_poly.pdbx_seq_one_letter_code
_entity_poly.pdbx_strand_id
1 'polypeptide(L)'
;SLSSKRFFSLTPRRSNLIGDLYVNNIRQFKAKPLSQEEIDAAVKKFQLPGKPSIPQIHELSTEEVKTYEDSEVETQTEQATSAEDSSENGDWFVFDTVEEEHH
;
A
#
# COMPACT_ATOMS: atom_id res chain seq x y z
N SER A 1 -27.51 51.03 -56.77
CA SER A 1 -27.17 49.65 -56.39
C SER A 1 -25.73 49.63 -55.88
N LEU A 2 -25.51 49.68 -54.56
CA LEU A 2 -24.17 49.53 -54.00
C LEU A 2 -23.83 48.03 -53.99
N SER A 3 -22.98 47.63 -54.95
CA SER A 3 -22.44 46.28 -55.03
C SER A 3 -21.58 45.99 -53.79
N SER A 4 -22.10 45.24 -52.83
CA SER A 4 -21.33 44.71 -51.71
C SER A 4 -20.29 43.71 -52.23
N LYS A 5 -19.04 44.15 -52.35
CA LYS A 5 -17.92 43.28 -52.74
C LYS A 5 -17.40 42.57 -51.49
N ARG A 6 -17.55 41.24 -51.45
CA ARG A 6 -16.93 40.39 -50.42
C ARG A 6 -15.43 40.30 -50.70
N PHE A 7 -14.61 40.89 -49.83
CA PHE A 7 -13.16 40.73 -49.86
C PHE A 7 -12.79 39.44 -49.13
N PHE A 8 -12.15 38.51 -49.82
CA PHE A 8 -11.53 37.34 -49.18
C PHE A 8 -10.15 37.75 -48.69
N SER A 9 -9.94 37.73 -47.38
CA SER A 9 -8.60 37.87 -46.79
C SER A 9 -7.86 36.54 -46.92
N LEU A 10 -6.84 36.48 -47.77
CA LEU A 10 -5.89 35.37 -47.77
C LEU A 10 -4.82 35.68 -46.72
N THR A 11 -4.85 34.97 -45.59
CA THR A 11 -3.74 35.00 -44.64
C THR A 11 -2.58 34.19 -45.22
N PRO A 12 -1.37 34.78 -45.36
CA PRO A 12 -0.21 34.02 -45.80
C PRO A 12 0.14 32.97 -44.74
N ARG A 13 0.39 31.73 -45.19
CA ARG A 13 0.84 30.66 -44.32
C ARG A 13 2.19 31.05 -43.71
N ARG A 14 2.22 31.28 -42.40
CA ARG A 14 3.47 31.48 -41.65
C ARG A 14 4.14 30.12 -41.45
N SER A 15 5.36 29.97 -41.94
CA SER A 15 6.18 28.79 -41.62
C SER A 15 6.60 28.87 -40.15
N ASN A 16 6.22 27.87 -39.35
CA ASN A 16 6.68 27.75 -37.98
C ASN A 16 7.96 26.90 -37.97
N LEU A 17 9.09 27.55 -38.23
CA LEU A 17 10.38 26.88 -38.33
C LEU A 17 10.73 26.08 -37.08
N ILE A 18 10.35 26.57 -35.89
CA ILE A 18 10.61 25.89 -34.62
C ILE A 18 9.77 24.60 -34.52
N GLY A 19 8.49 24.68 -34.88
CA GLY A 19 7.58 23.53 -34.90
C GLY A 19 8.01 22.47 -35.91
N ASP A 20 8.39 22.90 -37.11
CA ASP A 20 8.84 21.99 -38.18
C ASP A 20 10.17 21.31 -37.78
N LEU A 21 11.10 22.05 -37.17
CA LEU A 21 12.35 21.50 -36.63
C LEU A 21 12.07 20.50 -35.51
N TYR A 22 11.15 20.80 -34.60
CA TYR A 22 10.77 19.89 -33.51
C TYR A 22 10.22 18.57 -34.04
N VAL A 23 9.26 18.62 -34.96
CA VAL A 23 8.66 17.42 -35.58
C VAL A 23 9.71 16.61 -36.32
N ASN A 24 10.63 17.26 -37.04
CA ASN A 24 11.73 16.58 -37.72
C ASN A 24 12.66 15.86 -36.75
N ASN A 25 13.05 16.51 -35.64
CA ASN A 25 13.90 15.89 -34.63
C ASN A 25 13.20 14.70 -33.96
N ILE A 26 11.91 14.80 -33.64
CA ILE A 26 11.15 13.66 -33.09
C ILE A 26 11.13 12.48 -34.08
N ARG A 27 10.89 12.75 -35.36
CA ARG A 27 10.86 11.69 -36.39
C ARG A 27 12.21 11.00 -36.56
N GLN A 28 13.28 11.78 -36.47
CA GLN A 28 14.67 11.30 -36.58
C GLN A 28 15.14 10.60 -35.31
N PHE A 29 14.60 10.97 -34.15
CA PHE A 29 14.97 10.36 -32.89
C PHE A 29 14.52 8.90 -32.85
N LYS A 30 15.49 8.00 -32.83
CA LYS A 30 15.31 6.58 -32.57
C LYS A 30 15.95 6.31 -31.22
N ALA A 31 15.13 6.04 -30.20
CA ALA A 31 15.65 5.59 -28.91
C ALA A 31 16.51 4.34 -29.15
N LYS A 32 17.72 4.32 -28.56
CA LYS A 32 18.59 3.13 -28.63
C LYS A 32 17.82 1.96 -28.01
N PRO A 33 17.61 0.85 -28.72
CA PRO A 33 16.99 -0.33 -28.12
C PRO A 33 17.90 -0.81 -27.01
N LEU A 34 17.37 -0.94 -25.79
CA LEU A 34 18.11 -1.56 -24.70
C LEU A 34 18.35 -3.03 -25.05
N SER A 35 19.54 -3.53 -24.72
CA SER A 35 19.80 -4.96 -24.81
C SER A 35 18.98 -5.69 -23.74
N GLN A 36 18.70 -6.97 -23.96
CA GLN A 36 18.00 -7.80 -22.97
C GLN A 36 18.79 -7.85 -21.64
N GLU A 37 20.13 -7.85 -21.73
CA GLU A 37 21.02 -7.79 -20.56
C GLU A 37 20.86 -6.48 -19.77
N GLU A 38 20.73 -5.34 -20.44
CA GLU A 38 20.49 -4.03 -19.79
C GLU A 38 19.12 -4.00 -19.10
N ILE A 39 18.10 -4.63 -19.69
CA ILE A 39 16.75 -4.73 -19.11
C ILE A 39 16.76 -5.63 -17.87
N ASP A 40 17.39 -6.80 -17.96
CA ASP A 40 17.49 -7.75 -16.86
C ASP A 40 18.35 -7.21 -15.70
N ALA A 41 19.36 -6.38 -15.98
CA ALA A 41 20.16 -5.71 -14.96
C ALA A 41 19.42 -4.54 -14.29
N ALA A 42 18.54 -3.84 -15.01
CA ALA A 42 17.76 -2.72 -14.48
C ALA A 42 16.60 -3.16 -13.58
N VAL A 43 16.17 -4.42 -13.64
CA VAL A 43 14.99 -4.93 -12.93
C VAL A 43 15.37 -6.03 -11.95
N LYS A 44 15.09 -5.82 -10.67
CA LYS A 44 15.08 -6.92 -9.68
C LYS A 44 13.84 -7.77 -9.90
N LYS A 45 14.02 -9.02 -10.33
CA LYS A 45 12.92 -9.97 -10.51
C LYS A 45 12.26 -10.24 -9.16
N PHE A 46 10.95 -10.00 -9.08
CA PHE A 46 10.17 -10.31 -7.89
C PHE A 46 10.14 -11.82 -7.68
N GLN A 47 10.64 -12.27 -6.54
CA GLN A 47 10.53 -13.64 -6.08
C GLN A 47 9.56 -13.67 -4.91
N LEU A 48 8.59 -14.58 -4.97
CA LEU A 48 7.73 -14.86 -3.82
C LEU A 48 8.62 -15.31 -2.66
N PRO A 49 8.40 -14.80 -1.43
CA PRO A 49 9.12 -15.31 -0.28
C PRO A 49 8.87 -16.82 -0.18
N GLY A 50 9.92 -17.56 0.20
CA GLY A 50 9.78 -18.98 0.49
C GLY A 50 8.71 -19.21 1.56
N LYS A 51 8.16 -20.42 1.62
CA LYS A 51 7.31 -20.81 2.75
C LYS A 51 8.04 -20.45 4.05
N PRO A 52 7.36 -19.86 5.04
CA PRO A 52 8.00 -19.51 6.30
C PRO A 52 8.64 -20.78 6.84
N SER A 53 9.96 -20.74 7.03
CA SER A 53 10.60 -21.79 7.83
C SER A 53 10.02 -21.66 9.22
N ILE A 54 9.58 -22.78 9.78
CA ILE A 54 9.31 -22.84 11.22
C ILE A 54 10.62 -22.36 11.87
N PRO A 55 10.59 -21.32 12.71
CA PRO A 55 11.77 -20.90 13.44
C PRO A 55 12.34 -22.14 14.13
N GLN A 56 13.66 -22.29 14.18
CA GLN A 56 14.24 -23.38 14.95
C GLN A 56 13.80 -23.18 16.39
N ILE A 57 12.79 -23.93 16.79
CA ILE A 57 12.35 -24.11 18.17
C ILE A 57 13.47 -24.91 18.84
N HIS A 58 14.59 -24.24 19.11
CA HIS A 58 15.71 -24.86 19.80
C HIS A 58 15.45 -24.99 21.31
N GLU A 59 14.33 -24.45 21.81
CA GLU A 59 14.03 -24.35 23.25
C GLU A 59 12.55 -24.60 23.60
N LEU A 60 11.76 -25.24 22.74
CA LEU A 60 10.48 -25.83 23.17
C LEU A 60 10.46 -27.30 22.76
N SER A 61 11.08 -28.11 23.60
CA SER A 61 10.88 -29.55 23.59
C SER A 61 9.40 -29.84 23.88
N THR A 62 8.84 -30.89 23.28
CA THR A 62 7.45 -31.33 23.57
C THR A 62 7.20 -31.60 25.04
N GLU A 63 8.25 -31.81 25.82
CA GLU A 63 8.22 -31.99 27.27
C GLU A 63 8.05 -30.66 28.03
N GLU A 64 8.66 -29.57 27.55
CA GLU A 64 8.51 -28.24 28.13
C GLU A 64 7.10 -27.69 27.89
N VAL A 65 6.52 -27.99 26.72
CA VAL A 65 5.11 -27.67 26.42
C VAL A 65 4.17 -28.40 27.38
N LYS A 66 4.39 -29.70 27.62
CA LYS A 66 3.58 -30.47 28.59
C LYS A 66 3.75 -29.95 30.02
N THR A 67 4.97 -29.60 30.40
CA THR A 67 5.26 -29.04 31.73
C THR A 67 4.55 -27.70 31.93
N TYR A 68 4.46 -26.88 30.88
CA TYR A 68 3.68 -25.64 30.92
C TYR A 68 2.17 -25.91 31.00
N GLU A 69 1.65 -26.89 30.26
CA GLU A 69 0.24 -27.30 30.33
C GLU A 69 -0.15 -27.85 31.71
N ASP A 70 0.74 -28.59 32.36
CA ASP A 70 0.53 -29.17 33.69
C ASP A 70 0.86 -28.18 34.82
N SER A 71 1.52 -27.05 34.53
CA SER A 71 1.89 -26.08 35.55
C SER A 71 0.66 -25.35 36.10
N GLU A 72 0.49 -25.39 37.41
CA GLU A 72 -0.55 -24.64 38.11
C GLU A 72 -0.25 -23.14 37.98
N VAL A 73 -1.21 -22.38 37.47
CA VAL A 73 -1.05 -20.93 37.32
C VAL A 73 -1.04 -20.33 38.73
N GLU A 74 0.13 -19.87 39.16
CA GLU A 74 0.35 -19.12 40.39
C GLU A 74 -0.39 -17.76 40.30
N THR A 75 -1.71 -17.81 40.48
CA THR A 75 -2.51 -16.63 40.75
C THR A 75 -2.33 -16.30 42.23
N GLN A 76 -2.07 -15.02 42.54
CA GLN A 76 -2.06 -14.55 43.92
C GLN A 76 -3.43 -14.91 44.52
N THR A 77 -3.47 -15.98 45.31
CA THR A 77 -4.71 -16.51 45.87
C THR A 77 -5.33 -15.40 46.69
N GLU A 78 -6.47 -14.87 46.23
CA GLU A 78 -7.31 -14.01 47.05
C GLU A 78 -7.69 -14.83 48.27
N GLN A 79 -7.10 -14.47 49.39
CA GLN A 79 -7.52 -14.94 50.70
C GLN A 79 -8.99 -14.55 50.83
N ALA A 80 -9.88 -15.56 50.78
CA ALA A 80 -11.32 -15.39 50.88
C ALA A 80 -11.66 -14.67 52.20
N THR A 81 -11.76 -13.35 52.10
CA THR A 81 -12.24 -12.48 53.16
C THR A 81 -13.33 -11.63 52.53
N SER A 82 -14.55 -12.02 52.88
CA SER A 82 -15.81 -11.37 52.54
C SER A 82 -15.72 -9.84 52.54
N ALA A 83 -15.90 -9.22 51.38
CA ALA A 83 -16.73 -8.03 51.15
C ALA A 83 -16.54 -7.57 49.71
N GLU A 84 -17.64 -7.62 48.94
CA GLU A 84 -18.03 -6.61 47.95
C GLU A 84 -16.90 -5.84 47.27
N ASP A 85 -16.33 -6.38 46.20
CA ASP A 85 -16.14 -5.60 44.97
C ASP A 85 -15.79 -6.54 43.80
N SER A 86 -16.83 -7.11 43.19
CA SER A 86 -16.73 -7.69 41.85
C SER A 86 -16.67 -6.56 40.80
N SER A 87 -15.73 -5.64 40.94
CA SER A 87 -15.61 -4.42 40.12
C SER A 87 -14.31 -4.39 39.28
N GLU A 88 -13.82 -5.53 38.80
CA GLU A 88 -12.74 -5.51 37.79
C GLU A 88 -12.73 -6.74 36.85
N ASN A 89 -13.91 -7.29 36.55
CA ASN A 89 -14.13 -8.04 35.30
C ASN A 89 -14.85 -7.15 34.25
N GLY A 90 -14.69 -5.83 34.37
CA GLY A 90 -15.50 -4.83 33.65
C GLY A 90 -14.75 -4.16 32.50
N ASP A 91 -15.33 -4.29 31.31
CA ASP A 91 -15.15 -3.42 30.13
C ASP A 91 -13.73 -3.04 29.69
N TRP A 92 -13.11 -3.94 28.91
CA TRP A 92 -11.93 -3.64 28.08
C TRP A 92 -12.25 -2.80 26.84
N PHE A 93 -13.52 -2.51 26.59
CA PHE A 93 -13.99 -1.71 25.47
C PHE A 93 -14.92 -0.62 25.97
N VAL A 94 -14.45 0.63 25.94
CA VAL A 94 -15.32 1.79 26.05
C VAL A 94 -15.97 1.98 24.67
N PHE A 95 -17.24 1.62 24.55
CA PHE A 95 -18.04 2.02 23.40
C PHE A 95 -18.55 3.44 23.63
N ASP A 96 -18.17 4.38 22.76
CA ASP A 96 -18.84 5.68 22.73
C ASP A 96 -20.33 5.42 22.49
N THR A 97 -21.16 5.88 23.42
CA THR A 97 -22.61 5.82 23.31
C THR A 97 -23.02 6.65 22.10
N VAL A 98 -23.23 5.99 20.96
CA VAL A 98 -23.86 6.64 19.82
C VAL A 98 -25.26 7.01 20.29
N GLU A 99 -25.54 8.31 20.42
CA GLU A 99 -26.88 8.86 20.67
C GLU A 99 -27.90 8.09 19.82
N GLU A 100 -28.74 7.28 20.47
CA GLU A 100 -29.99 6.80 19.88
C GLU A 100 -30.96 7.99 19.78
N GLU A 101 -30.64 8.91 18.89
CA GLU A 101 -31.61 9.80 18.24
C GLU A 101 -31.38 9.67 16.74
N HIS A 102 -31.79 8.56 16.12
CA HIS A 102 -32.28 8.60 14.74
C HIS A 102 -32.95 7.26 14.33
N HIS A 103 -34.29 7.34 14.22
CA HIS A 103 -35.27 6.51 13.48
C HIS A 103 -36.23 5.63 14.28
#